data_AF-A0A499UGM2-F1
#
_entry.id   AF-A0A499UGM2-F1
#
_cell.length_a   1.000
_cell.length_b   1.000
_cell.length_c   1.000
_cell.angle_alpha   90.00
_cell.angle_beta   90.00
_cell.angle_gamma   90.00
#
_symmetry.space_group_name_H-M   'P 1'
#
loop_
_entity.id
_entity.type
_entity.pdbx_description
1 polymer ?
#
loop_
_entity_poly.entity_id
_entity_poly.type
_entity_poly.pdbx_seq_one_letter_code
_entity_poly.pdbx_strand_id
1 'polypeptide(L)' 'MAYDPASGRTGVIQAVHTVAELLFDHQMTGPHVAFLRPEGGGVEWTADAAALRFPTPGQGDA' A
#
# COMPACT_ATOMS: atom_id res chain seq x y z
N MET A 1 -2.19 5.39 8.27
CA MET A 1 -1.76 5.72 6.89
C MET A 1 -0.55 4.86 6.55
N ALA A 2 -0.41 4.49 5.28
CA ALA A 2 0.72 3.75 4.75
C ALA A 2 1.39 4.57 3.65
N TYR A 3 2.72 4.66 3.70
CA TYR A 3 3.55 5.25 2.67
C TYR A 3 4.12 4.15 1.77
N ASP A 4 3.93 4.31 0.47
CA ASP A 4 4.50 3.45 -0.55
C ASP A 4 5.75 4.11 -1.15
N PRO A 5 6.96 3.59 -0.86
CA PRO A 5 8.20 4.16 -1.37
C PRO A 5 8.40 3.99 -2.87
N ALA A 6 7.74 3.04 -3.52
CA ALA A 6 7.89 2.80 -4.96
C ALA A 6 7.17 3.88 -5.79
N SER A 7 5.99 4.32 -5.33
CA SER A 7 5.21 5.37 -5.98
C SER A 7 5.40 6.76 -5.36
N GLY A 8 5.98 6.86 -4.17
CA GLY A 8 6.08 8.11 -3.41
C GLY A 8 4.73 8.60 -2.88
N ARG A 9 3.71 7.74 -2.83
CA ARG A 9 2.34 8.09 -2.45
C ARG A 9 2.03 7.62 -1.03
N THR A 10 1.12 8.33 -0.38
CA THR A 10 0.56 7.94 0.92
C THR A 10 -0.94 7.66 0.78
N GLY A 11 -1.40 6.57 1.40
CA GLY A 11 -2.79 6.14 1.32
C GLY A 11 -3.26 5.37 2.55
N VAL A 12 -4.53 4.99 2.52
CA VAL A 12 -5.16 4.13 3.52
C VAL A 12 -5.39 2.76 2.90
N ILE A 13 -4.86 1.72 3.55
CA ILE A 13 -5.08 0.34 3.14
C ILE A 13 -6.56 0.00 3.28
N GLN A 14 -7.18 -0.41 2.19
CA GLN A 14 -8.57 -0.87 2.16
C GLN A 14 -8.66 -2.39 2.32
N ALA A 15 -7.73 -3.12 1.69
CA ALA A 15 -7.66 -4.58 1.74
C ALA A 15 -6.23 -5.07 1.50
N VAL A 16 -5.95 -6.28 1.96
CA VAL A 16 -4.73 -7.03 1.66
C VAL A 16 -5.12 -8.43 1.21
N HIS A 17 -4.61 -8.85 0.06
CA HIS A 17 -4.88 -10.16 -0.53
C HIS A 17 -3.58 -10.86 -0.89
N THR A 18 -3.66 -12.18 -1.09
CA THR A 18 -2.54 -12.92 -1.68
C THR A 18 -2.51 -12.70 -3.18
N VAL A 19 -1.32 -12.69 -3.79
CA VAL A 19 -1.18 -12.56 -5.25
C VAL A 19 -1.81 -13.75 -5.97
N ALA A 20 -1.84 -14.94 -5.34
CA ALA A 20 -2.44 -16.15 -5.89
C ALA A 20 -3.96 -16.05 -6.12
N GLU A 21 -4.64 -15.15 -5.42
CA GLU A 21 -6.09 -14.95 -5.53
C GLU A 21 -6.48 -13.91 -6.58
N LEU A 22 -5.50 -13.30 -7.26
CA LEU A 22 -5.71 -12.12 -8.11
C LEU A 22 -5.14 -12.30 -9.50
N LEU A 23 -5.77 -11.64 -10.48
CA LEU A 23 -5.26 -11.52 -11.83
C LEU A 23 -4.62 -10.14 -11.99
N PHE A 24 -3.31 -10.11 -12.18
CA PHE A 24 -2.56 -8.90 -12.46
C PHE A 24 -2.00 -8.93 -13.87
N ASP A 25 -1.97 -7.76 -14.51
CA ASP A 25 -1.27 -7.52 -15.77
C ASP A 25 0.23 -7.25 -15.58
N HIS A 26 0.67 -7.09 -14.32
CA HIS A 26 2.05 -6.85 -13.95
C HIS A 26 2.53 -7.78 -12.83
N GLN A 27 3.85 -7.97 -12.73
CA GLN A 27 4.45 -8.87 -11.77
C GLN A 27 4.62 -8.19 -10.40
N MET A 28 4.15 -8.84 -9.34
CA MET A 28 4.43 -8.46 -7.95
C MET A 28 5.69 -9.15 -7.46
N THR A 29 6.51 -8.44 -6.67
CA THR A 29 7.69 -9.01 -5.99
C THR A 29 7.32 -9.81 -4.76
N GLY A 30 6.32 -9.36 -4.00
CA GLY A 30 5.87 -9.98 -2.76
C GLY A 30 4.65 -10.89 -2.93
N PRO A 31 4.39 -11.77 -1.95
CA PRO A 31 3.24 -12.68 -1.98
C PRO A 31 1.91 -11.99 -1.63
N HIS A 32 1.95 -10.78 -1.08
CA HIS A 32 0.77 -10.03 -0.65
C HIS A 32 0.72 -8.66 -1.32
N VAL A 33 -0.49 -8.29 -1.75
CA VAL A 33 -0.78 -7.00 -2.36
C VAL A 33 -1.78 -6.24 -1.51
N ALA A 34 -1.46 -4.98 -1.25
CA ALA A 34 -2.33 -4.04 -0.56
C ALA A 34 -3.02 -3.14 -1.57
N PHE A 35 -4.33 -2.93 -1.39
CA PHE A 35 -5.11 -1.93 -2.11
C PHE A 35 -5.16 -0.66 -1.28
N LEU A 36 -4.71 0.46 -1.85
CA LEU A 36 -4.59 1.75 -1.16
C LEU A 36 -5.45 2.81 -1.81
N ARG A 37 -6.26 3.47 -1.00
CA ARG A 37 -6.99 4.67 -1.41
C ARG A 37 -6.16 5.92 -1.07
N PRO A 38 -6.08 6.92 -1.96
CA PRO A 38 -5.39 8.17 -1.67
C PRO A 38 -6.13 8.98 -0.61
N GLU A 39 -5.39 9.65 0.26
CA GLU A 39 -5.95 10.49 1.32
C GLU A 39 -6.78 11.66 0.76
N GLY A 40 -6.25 12.35 -0.26
CA GLY A 40 -6.93 13.46 -0.93
C GLY A 40 -8.01 13.05 -1.95
N GLY A 41 -8.38 11.77 -2.00
CA GLY A 41 -9.20 11.22 -3.07
C GLY A 41 -8.42 10.96 -4.37
N GLY A 42 -9.09 10.34 -5.35
CA GLY A 42 -8.46 9.90 -6.60
C GLY A 42 -8.52 8.38 -6.78
N VAL A 43 -7.67 7.88 -7.67
CA VAL A 43 -7.69 6.47 -8.09
C VAL A 43 -6.91 5.60 -7.11
N GLU A 44 -7.55 4.51 -6.69
CA GLU A 44 -6.94 3.42 -5.91
C GLU A 44 -5.72 2.83 -6.65
N TRP A 45 -4.73 2.38 -5.89
CA TRP A 45 -3.60 1.66 -6.47
C TRP A 45 -3.23 0.47 -5.60
N THR A 46 -2.49 -0.44 -6.22
CA THR A 46 -1.94 -1.61 -5.55
C THR A 46 -0.45 -1.42 -5.28
N ALA A 47 0.01 -1.94 -4.14
CA ALA A 47 1.42 -1.98 -3.78
C ALA A 47 1.77 -3.30 -3.08
N ASP A 48 3.04 -3.68 -3.10
CA ASP A 48 3.55 -4.78 -2.29
C ASP A 48 3.33 -4.45 -0.80
N ALA A 49 2.55 -5.28 -0.12
CA ALA A 49 2.17 -5.02 1.27
C ALA A 49 3.39 -4.99 2.21
N ALA A 50 4.44 -5.75 1.89
CA ALA A 50 5.67 -5.79 2.68
C ALA A 50 6.55 -4.54 2.47
N ALA A 51 6.35 -3.80 1.38
CA ALA A 51 7.11 -2.59 1.09
C ALA A 51 6.53 -1.33 1.75
N LEU A 52 5.29 -1.41 2.25
CA LEU A 52 4.60 -0.28 2.87
C LEU A 52 5.24 0.11 4.20
N ARG A 53 5.39 1.41 4.40
CA ARG A 53 5.89 1.99 5.66
C ARG A 53 4.73 2.59 6.43
N PHE A 54 4.68 2.30 7.72
CA PHE A 54 3.65 2.81 8.61
C PHE A 54 4.29 3.77 9.62
N PRO A 55 3.61 4.87 9.97
CA PRO A 55 4.07 5.69 11.09
C PRO A 55 4.01 4.85 12.36
N THR A 56 5.13 4.80 13.08
CA THR A 56 5.19 4.17 14.40
C THR A 56 4.36 5.01 15.38
N PRO A 57 3.41 4.43 16.13
CA PRO A 57 2.72 5.18 17.18
C PRO A 57 3.76 5.66 18.20
N GLY A 58 3.94 6.99 18.30
CA GLY A 58 4.91 7.63 19.21
C GLY A 58 5.94 8.54 18.56
N GLN A 59 5.95 8.68 17.23
CA GLN A 59 6.79 9.67 16.54
C GLN A 59 5.91 10.70 15.82
N GLY A 60 5.16 11.46 16.62
CA GLY A 60 4.43 12.66 16.20
C GLY A 60 4.90 13.83 17.04
N ASP A 61 5.44 14.83 16.35
CA ASP A 61 5.69 16.23 16.73
C ASP A 61 6.25 16.52 18.15
N ALA A 62 7.56 16.78 18.18
CA ALA A 62 8.18 17.69 19.16
C ALA A 62 8.28 19.09 18.56
#